data_AF-A0AAW1TL01-F1
#
_entry.id   AF-A0AAW1TL01-F1
#
_cell.length_a   1.000
_cell.length_b   1.000
_cell.length_c   1.000
_cell.angle_alpha   90.00
_cell.angle_beta   90.00
_cell.angle_gamma   90.00
#
_symmetry.space_group_name_H-M   'P 1'
#
loop_
_entity.id
_entity.type
_entity.pdbx_description
1 polymer ?
#
loop_
_entity_poly.entity_id
_entity_poly.type
_entity_poly.pdbx_seq_one_letter_code
_entity_poly.pdbx_strand_id
1 'polypeptide(L)'
;MILDKGLICSILIASVFADVELSKDLDVRMDQINLKCGKENNFEKKDFYQITHNVPLTKDEIKRYQCFMKCFHQTDGTIDQKGFVNFTRVDENLSMLKFDEEDKKNIIACFKKIKPVIKCEDVVPVVKCIPQKKKLN
;
A
#
# COMPACT_ATOMS: atom_id res chain seq x y z
N MET A 1 12.89 -10.12 14.73
CA MET A 1 11.53 -9.87 14.21
C MET A 1 11.62 -10.00 12.70
N ILE A 2 11.37 -11.21 12.19
CA ILE A 2 11.38 -11.51 10.75
C ILE A 2 10.04 -10.98 10.25
N LEU A 3 10.06 -10.00 9.35
CA LEU A 3 8.86 -9.66 8.60
C LEU A 3 8.48 -10.91 7.81
N ASP A 4 7.29 -11.41 8.09
CA ASP A 4 6.71 -12.55 7.38
C ASP A 4 6.81 -12.29 5.87
N LYS A 5 7.24 -13.31 5.12
CA LYS A 5 7.48 -13.19 3.66
C LYS A 5 6.24 -12.73 2.91
N GLY A 6 5.07 -12.85 3.52
CA GLY A 6 3.79 -12.31 3.05
C GLY A 6 3.51 -10.84 3.36
N LEU A 7 4.43 -10.03 3.91
CA LEU A 7 4.17 -8.58 4.13
C LEU A 7 4.62 -7.69 2.95
N ILE A 8 5.46 -8.24 2.08
CA ILE A 8 6.31 -7.43 1.19
C ILE A 8 5.61 -7.14 -0.16
N CYS A 9 4.52 -7.83 -0.51
CA CYS A 9 3.89 -7.68 -1.82
C CYS A 9 2.61 -6.83 -1.79
N SER A 10 2.69 -5.62 -1.23
CA SER A 10 1.49 -4.82 -0.94
C SER A 10 1.39 -3.59 -1.82
N ILE A 11 0.49 -3.68 -2.80
CA ILE A 11 -0.21 -2.62 -3.53
C ILE A 11 0.58 -1.87 -4.61
N LEU A 12 1.88 -1.62 -4.42
CA LEU A 12 2.65 -0.90 -5.45
C LEU A 12 3.16 -1.76 -6.61
N ILE A 13 3.00 -3.07 -6.50
CA ILE A 13 3.48 -4.03 -7.50
C ILE A 13 2.33 -4.57 -8.35
N ALA A 14 1.10 -4.51 -7.84
CA ALA A 14 -0.08 -4.95 -8.60
C ALA A 14 -0.31 -4.05 -9.82
N SER A 15 0.12 -2.78 -9.79
CA SER A 15 0.11 -1.88 -10.94
C SER A 15 1.25 -2.12 -11.93
N VAL A 16 2.34 -2.74 -11.50
CA VAL A 16 3.51 -2.94 -12.38
C VAL A 16 3.46 -4.30 -13.07
N PHE A 17 2.79 -5.32 -12.50
CA PHE A 17 2.90 -6.70 -13.01
C PHE A 17 1.66 -7.60 -12.88
N ALA A 18 0.46 -7.10 -12.53
CA ALA A 18 -0.77 -7.85 -12.73
C ALA A 18 -1.53 -7.24 -13.91
N ASP A 19 -2.19 -8.06 -14.74
CA ASP A 19 -3.05 -7.68 -15.87
C ASP A 19 -4.31 -6.88 -15.44
N VAL A 20 -4.14 -5.91 -14.55
CA VAL A 20 -5.12 -4.90 -14.21
C VAL A 20 -4.82 -3.72 -15.12
N GLU A 21 -5.59 -3.54 -16.19
CA GLU A 21 -5.65 -2.24 -16.88
C GLU A 21 -6.11 -1.20 -15.87
N LEU A 22 -5.14 -0.51 -15.28
CA LEU A 22 -5.38 0.69 -14.49
C LEU A 22 -5.83 1.78 -15.45
N SER A 23 -6.75 2.63 -14.99
CA SER A 23 -7.01 3.85 -15.76
C SER A 23 -5.73 4.67 -15.81
N LYS A 24 -5.46 5.32 -16.95
CA LYS A 24 -4.30 6.22 -17.10
C LYS A 24 -4.22 7.26 -15.98
N ASP A 25 -5.37 7.70 -15.48
CA ASP A 25 -5.47 8.64 -14.37
C ASP A 25 -4.97 8.06 -13.04
N LEU A 26 -5.16 6.76 -12.81
CA LEU A 26 -4.65 6.07 -11.62
C LEU A 26 -3.13 5.91 -11.68
N ASP A 27 -2.59 5.58 -12.86
CA ASP A 27 -1.14 5.46 -13.06
C ASP A 27 -0.41 6.77 -12.81
N VAL A 28 -0.88 7.87 -13.44
CA VAL A 28 -0.29 9.21 -13.26
C VAL A 28 -0.34 9.62 -11.79
N ARG A 29 -1.46 9.32 -11.11
CA ARG A 29 -1.63 9.62 -9.68
C ARG A 29 -0.64 8.83 -8.82
N MET A 30 -0.51 7.52 -9.06
CA MET A 30 0.43 6.66 -8.32
C MET A 30 1.88 7.11 -8.51
N ASP A 31 2.27 7.49 -9.72
CA ASP A 31 3.62 7.99 -10.01
C ASP A 31 3.94 9.28 -9.25
N GLN A 32 2.99 10.21 -9.18
CA GLN A 32 3.15 11.44 -8.41
C GLN A 32 3.30 11.17 -6.91
N ILE A 33 2.50 10.26 -6.36
CA ILE A 33 2.59 9.87 -4.95
C ILE A 33 3.92 9.17 -4.68
N ASN A 34 4.34 8.25 -5.54
CA ASN A 34 5.62 7.54 -5.42
C ASN A 34 6.80 8.52 -5.44
N LEU A 35 6.79 9.47 -6.37
CA LEU A 35 7.85 10.48 -6.47
C LEU A 35 7.92 11.35 -5.21
N LYS A 36 6.77 11.80 -4.70
CA LYS A 36 6.69 12.63 -3.50
C LYS A 36 7.16 11.85 -2.26
N CYS A 37 6.51 10.72 -1.97
CA CYS A 37 6.79 9.94 -0.77
C CYS A 37 8.17 9.28 -0.81
N GLY A 38 8.67 8.94 -2.00
CA GLY A 38 10.03 8.46 -2.20
C GLY A 38 11.07 9.48 -1.76
N LYS A 39 10.91 10.74 -2.21
CA LYS A 39 11.80 11.84 -1.81
C LYS A 39 11.73 12.14 -0.31
N GLU A 40 10.53 12.20 0.27
CA GLU A 40 10.36 12.53 1.70
C GLU A 40 10.96 11.47 2.63
N ASN A 41 11.03 10.20 2.19
CA ASN A 41 11.41 9.08 3.05
C ASN A 41 12.73 8.41 2.62
N ASN A 42 13.49 9.02 1.70
CA ASN A 42 14.69 8.42 1.09
C ASN A 42 14.44 6.98 0.62
N PHE A 43 13.33 6.80 -0.08
CA PHE A 43 12.88 5.52 -0.61
C PHE A 43 13.04 5.52 -2.13
N GLU A 44 13.98 4.73 -2.63
CA GLU A 44 14.47 4.78 -3.99
C GLU A 44 14.01 3.57 -4.81
N LYS A 45 14.26 3.60 -6.12
CA LYS A 45 13.96 2.50 -7.04
C LYS A 45 14.55 1.16 -6.59
N LYS A 46 15.71 1.17 -5.93
CA LYS A 46 16.35 -0.06 -5.40
C LYS A 46 15.55 -0.68 -4.25
N ASP A 47 14.91 0.14 -3.40
CA ASP A 47 14.10 -0.35 -2.29
C ASP A 47 12.83 -1.04 -2.85
N PHE A 48 12.22 -0.47 -3.91
CA PHE A 48 11.15 -1.14 -4.66
C PHE A 48 11.59 -2.49 -5.25
N TYR A 49 12.80 -2.56 -5.80
CA TYR A 49 13.36 -3.82 -6.33
C TYR A 49 13.51 -4.88 -5.24
N GLN A 50 14.08 -4.51 -4.09
CA GLN A 50 14.24 -5.43 -2.96
C GLN A 50 12.90 -6.01 -2.52
N ILE A 51 11.87 -5.16 -2.42
CA ILE A 51 10.52 -5.56 -2.01
C ILE A 51 9.88 -6.49 -3.05
N THR A 52 9.92 -6.09 -4.33
CA THR A 52 9.33 -6.89 -5.43
C THR A 52 9.96 -8.27 -5.60
N HIS A 53 11.24 -8.42 -5.23
CA HIS A 53 12.00 -9.65 -5.37
C HIS A 53 12.15 -10.41 -4.05
N ASN A 54 11.41 -10.02 -3.00
CA ASN A 54 11.45 -10.64 -1.67
C ASN A 54 12.87 -10.70 -1.06
N VAL A 55 13.68 -9.68 -1.34
CA VAL A 55 15.00 -9.52 -0.73
C VAL A 55 14.81 -9.12 0.74
N PRO A 56 15.46 -9.79 1.70
CA PRO A 56 15.38 -9.41 3.10
C PRO A 56 15.82 -7.97 3.33
N LEU A 57 14.99 -7.20 4.03
CA LEU A 57 15.27 -5.81 4.39
C LEU A 57 15.93 -5.74 5.78
N THR A 58 16.88 -4.82 5.93
CA THR A 58 17.41 -4.38 7.23
C THR A 58 16.35 -3.64 8.04
N LYS A 59 16.59 -3.46 9.35
CA LYS A 59 15.67 -2.71 10.23
C LYS A 59 15.40 -1.28 9.73
N ASP A 60 16.42 -0.62 9.21
CA ASP A 60 16.30 0.75 8.72
C ASP A 60 15.53 0.80 7.40
N GLU A 61 15.77 -0.15 6.49
CA GLU A 61 14.98 -0.30 5.25
C GLU A 61 13.50 -0.59 5.55
N ILE A 62 13.21 -1.42 6.54
CA ILE A 62 11.84 -1.70 7.00
C ILE A 62 11.17 -0.42 7.49
N LYS A 63 11.87 0.36 8.31
CA LYS A 63 11.33 1.61 8.84
C LYS A 63 11.08 2.62 7.72
N ARG A 64 12.02 2.76 6.76
CA ARG A 64 11.83 3.61 5.57
C ARG A 64 10.61 3.17 4.76
N TYR A 65 10.46 1.86 4.52
CA TYR A 65 9.30 1.32 3.81
C TYR A 65 7.98 1.64 4.54
N GLN A 66 7.93 1.47 5.85
CA GLN A 66 6.75 1.80 6.66
C GLN A 66 6.42 3.30 6.59
N CYS A 67 7.41 4.19 6.67
CA CYS A 67 7.16 5.63 6.56
C CYS A 67 6.71 6.01 5.14
N PHE A 68 7.31 5.41 4.12
CA PHE A 68 6.89 5.56 2.74
C PHE A 68 5.43 5.11 2.53
N MET A 69 5.02 3.94 3.04
CA MET A 69 3.64 3.45 2.94
C MET A 69 2.66 4.34 3.70
N LYS A 70 3.04 4.86 4.88
CA LYS A 70 2.21 5.85 5.59
C LYS A 70 2.01 7.10 4.74
N CYS A 71 3.08 7.68 4.19
CA CYS A 71 3.00 8.84 3.30
C CYS A 71 2.12 8.56 2.08
N PHE A 72 2.27 7.37 1.48
CA PHE A 72 1.51 6.96 0.31
C PHE A 72 0.02 6.99 0.61
N HIS A 73 -0.42 6.31 1.67
CA HIS A 73 -1.83 6.26 2.05
C HIS A 73 -2.40 7.60 2.50
N GLN A 74 -1.57 8.48 3.10
CA GLN A 74 -1.98 9.83 3.45
C GLN A 74 -2.11 10.74 2.23
N THR A 75 -1.20 10.63 1.25
CA THR A 75 -1.24 11.45 0.03
C THR A 75 -2.33 10.99 -0.92
N ASP A 76 -2.59 9.68 -1.01
CA ASP A 76 -3.73 9.15 -1.75
C ASP A 76 -5.09 9.46 -1.06
N GLY A 77 -5.06 9.84 0.23
CA GLY A 77 -6.26 10.17 1.00
C GLY A 77 -7.00 8.96 1.57
N THR A 78 -6.45 7.75 1.44
CA THR A 78 -6.94 6.52 2.09
C THR A 78 -6.85 6.64 3.62
N ILE A 79 -5.86 7.38 4.11
CA ILE A 79 -5.71 7.78 5.52
C ILE A 79 -5.76 9.31 5.56
N ASP A 80 -6.51 9.89 6.49
CA ASP A 80 -6.58 11.34 6.66
C ASP A 80 -5.36 11.90 7.43
N GLN A 81 -5.32 13.23 7.60
CA GLN A 81 -4.23 13.90 8.33
C GLN A 81 -4.20 13.55 9.83
N LYS A 82 -5.31 13.04 10.39
CA LYS A 82 -5.42 12.60 11.79
C LYS A 82 -5.07 11.11 11.94
N GLY A 83 -4.76 10.41 10.84
CA GLY A 83 -4.41 9.00 10.82
C GLY A 83 -5.60 8.05 10.72
N PHE A 84 -6.83 8.54 10.52
CA PHE A 84 -8.01 7.70 10.39
C PHE A 84 -8.22 7.25 8.94
N VAL A 85 -8.79 6.06 8.78
CA VAL A 85 -9.14 5.53 7.46
C VAL A 85 -10.30 6.32 6.87
N ASN A 86 -10.14 6.76 5.63
CA ASN A 86 -11.19 7.38 4.84
C ASN A 86 -11.92 6.31 4.01
N PHE A 87 -13.06 5.83 4.50
CA PHE A 87 -13.81 4.74 3.85
C PHE A 87 -14.34 5.11 2.46
N THR A 88 -14.68 6.37 2.21
CA THR A 88 -15.09 6.84 0.88
C THR A 88 -13.95 6.63 -0.11
N ARG A 89 -12.73 7.04 0.27
CA ARG A 89 -11.55 6.88 -0.59
C ARG A 89 -11.15 5.41 -0.77
N VAL A 90 -11.28 4.60 0.27
CA VAL A 90 -11.06 3.14 0.17
C VAL A 90 -12.02 2.54 -0.85
N ASP A 91 -13.31 2.86 -0.79
CA ASP A 91 -14.31 2.32 -1.72
C ASP A 91 -14.06 2.74 -3.18
N GLU A 92 -13.70 4.01 -3.41
CA GLU A 92 -13.27 4.52 -4.72
C GLU A 92 -12.10 3.70 -5.28
N ASN A 93 -11.04 3.53 -4.49
CA ASN A 93 -9.85 2.80 -4.91
C ASN A 93 -10.15 1.33 -5.20
N LEU A 94 -10.93 0.66 -4.35
CA LEU A 94 -11.30 -0.73 -4.57
C LEU A 94 -12.14 -0.92 -5.84
N SER A 95 -13.01 0.05 -6.13
CA SER A 95 -13.80 0.08 -7.36
C SER A 95 -12.93 0.31 -8.60
N MET A 96 -11.94 1.22 -8.53
CA MET A 96 -10.97 1.43 -9.61
C MET A 96 -10.11 0.18 -9.88
N LEU A 97 -9.78 -0.58 -8.83
CA LEU A 97 -8.99 -1.81 -8.91
C LEU A 97 -9.82 -3.05 -9.28
N LYS A 98 -11.12 -2.90 -9.52
CA LYS A 98 -12.05 -3.96 -9.94
C LYS A 98 -12.03 -5.17 -8.99
N PHE A 99 -11.94 -4.93 -7.68
CA PHE A 99 -12.20 -6.00 -6.70
C PHE A 99 -13.67 -6.41 -6.76
N ASP A 100 -13.96 -7.70 -6.53
CA ASP A 100 -15.34 -8.14 -6.39
C ASP A 100 -15.95 -7.67 -5.05
N GLU A 101 -17.27 -7.78 -4.94
CA GLU A 101 -18.02 -7.28 -3.78
C GLU A 101 -17.72 -8.04 -2.48
N GLU A 102 -17.28 -9.29 -2.55
CA GLU A 102 -16.89 -10.07 -1.37
C GLU A 102 -15.53 -9.60 -0.85
N ASP A 103 -14.54 -9.48 -1.73
CA ASP A 103 -13.23 -8.92 -1.42
C ASP A 103 -13.34 -7.50 -0.87
N LYS A 104 -14.16 -6.64 -1.50
CA LYS A 104 -14.43 -5.29 -1.00
C LYS A 104 -14.93 -5.30 0.45
N LYS A 105 -15.93 -6.14 0.75
CA LYS A 105 -16.48 -6.26 2.11
C LYS A 105 -15.43 -6.73 3.11
N ASN A 106 -14.62 -7.72 2.74
CA ASN A 106 -13.54 -8.24 3.58
C ASN A 106 -12.47 -7.18 3.86
N ILE A 107 -12.07 -6.44 2.84
CA ILE A 107 -11.09 -5.35 2.96
C ILE A 107 -11.65 -4.25 3.87
N ILE A 108 -12.87 -3.76 3.62
CA ILE A 108 -13.53 -2.73 4.44
C ILE A 108 -13.67 -3.18 5.89
N ALA A 109 -14.08 -4.44 6.13
CA ALA A 109 -14.19 -5.01 7.47
C ALA A 109 -12.84 -5.08 8.20
N CYS A 110 -11.75 -5.32 7.47
CA CYS A 110 -10.40 -5.25 8.01
C CYS A 110 -10.02 -3.81 8.38
N PHE A 111 -10.23 -2.84 7.47
CA PHE A 111 -9.96 -1.42 7.70
C PHE A 111 -10.70 -0.85 8.93
N LYS A 112 -11.94 -1.31 9.20
CA LYS A 112 -12.72 -0.90 10.40
C LYS A 112 -12.05 -1.24 11.73
N LYS A 113 -11.11 -2.19 11.76
CA LYS A 113 -10.40 -2.61 12.98
C LYS A 113 -9.10 -1.83 13.19
N ILE A 114 -8.70 -1.00 12.23
CA ILE A 114 -7.44 -0.27 12.26
C ILE A 114 -7.54 0.92 13.21
N LYS A 115 -6.56 1.03 14.10
CA LYS A 115 -6.37 2.21 14.96
C LYS A 115 -5.74 3.35 14.16
N PRO A 116 -5.86 4.61 14.61
CA PRO A 116 -5.25 5.73 13.92
C PRO A 116 -3.76 5.52 13.63
N VAL A 117 -3.35 5.80 12.40
CA VAL A 117 -1.97 5.66 11.91
C VAL A 117 -1.18 6.94 12.23
N ILE A 118 -0.51 6.94 13.38
CA ILE A 118 0.22 8.11 13.88
C ILE A 118 1.71 8.00 13.58
N LYS A 119 2.29 6.81 13.77
CA LYS A 119 3.69 6.50 13.48
C LYS A 119 3.80 5.68 12.20
N CYS A 120 5.02 5.56 11.68
CA CYS A 120 5.26 4.80 10.46
C CYS A 120 4.84 3.33 10.62
N GLU A 121 5.15 2.74 11.78
CA GLU A 121 4.89 1.33 12.08
C GLU A 121 3.38 1.03 12.16
N ASP A 122 2.56 2.04 12.47
CA ASP A 122 1.10 1.91 12.56
C ASP A 122 0.44 1.65 11.20
N VAL A 123 1.17 1.80 10.08
CA VAL A 123 0.64 1.49 8.74
C VAL A 123 0.62 -0.02 8.46
N VAL A 124 1.36 -0.83 9.23
CA VAL A 124 1.47 -2.28 8.97
C VAL A 124 0.10 -2.98 8.90
N PRO A 125 -0.87 -2.71 9.80
CA PRO A 125 -2.21 -3.26 9.70
C PRO A 125 -2.97 -2.83 8.43
N VAL A 126 -2.76 -1.60 7.94
CA VAL A 126 -3.37 -1.11 6.69
C VAL A 126 -2.91 -1.95 5.50
N VAL A 127 -1.60 -2.12 5.40
CA VAL A 127 -0.95 -2.88 4.35
C VAL A 127 -1.42 -4.35 4.35
N LYS A 128 -1.67 -4.92 5.53
CA LYS A 128 -2.17 -6.31 5.69
C LYS A 128 -3.64 -6.50 5.32
N CYS A 129 -4.44 -5.44 5.27
CA CYS A 129 -5.87 -5.56 4.98
C CYS A 129 -6.17 -5.82 3.51
N ILE A 130 -5.21 -5.57 2.62
CA ILE A 130 -5.40 -5.76 1.19
C ILE A 130 -4.88 -7.15 0.83
N PRO A 131 -5.75 -8.06 0.33
CA PRO A 131 -5.34 -9.41 -0.01
C PRO A 131 -4.27 -9.35 -1.09
N GLN A 132 -3.20 -10.12 -0.90
CA GLN A 132 -2.21 -10.32 -1.94
C GLN A 132 -2.84 -11.23 -2.98
N LYS A 133 -3.25 -10.68 -4.13
CA LYS A 133 -3.65 -11.51 -5.27
C LYS A 133 -2.51 -12.50 -5.52
N LYS A 134 -2.78 -13.80 -5.33
CA LYS A 134 -1.92 -14.84 -5.89
C LYS A 134 -1.83 -14.55 -7.39
N LYS A 135 -0.63 -14.69 -7.98
CA LYS A 135 -0.47 -14.64 -9.44
C LYS A 135 -1.63 -15.42 -10.06
N LEU A 136 -2.43 -14.74 -10.89
CA LEU A 136 -3.38 -15.42 -11.77
C LEU A 136 -2.50 -16.34 -12.63
N ASN A 137 -2.70 -17.65 -12.46
CA ASN A 137 -2.00 -18.67 -13.25
C ASN A 137 -2.42 -18.58 -14.71
#